data_AF-A0A9C6S730-F1
#
_entry.id   AF-A0A9C6S730-F1
#
_cell.length_a   1.000
_cell.length_b   1.000
_cell.length_c   1.000
_cell.angle_alpha   90.00
_cell.angle_beta   90.00
_cell.angle_gamma   90.00
#
_symmetry.space_group_name_H-M   'P 1'
#
loop_
_entity.id
_entity.type
_entity.pdbx_description
1 polymer ?
#
loop_
_entity_poly.entity_id
_entity_poly.type
_entity_poly.pdbx_seq_one_letter_code
_entity_poly.pdbx_strand_id
1 'polypeptide(L)'
;MAAVEYEMKDDTSTDLETSVLSDETVKTIEKHKTSGIPLQSSWTFWLDKAISGTTVEEYKENLTKIYTVNTVQSFWAVFNNIPNASAVQVRYSYHLMRDERYPLWEEPINQNGGTWRLKCHKSDTEKIWKEIVLAAIGEQFTDCVAESDEVCGVTVSIREREDLVQVMT
;
A
#
# COMPACT_ATOMS: atom_id res chain seq x y z
N MET A 1 -1.15 -52.06 10.36
CA MET A 1 -0.55 -51.05 11.26
C MET A 1 -0.70 -49.71 10.59
N ALA A 2 -1.19 -48.72 11.34
CA ALA A 2 -1.89 -47.54 10.87
C ALA A 2 -0.99 -46.52 10.12
N ALA A 3 -1.54 -45.96 9.04
CA ALA A 3 -1.10 -44.70 8.48
C ALA A 3 -1.58 -43.58 9.42
N VAL A 4 -0.68 -42.69 9.83
CA VAL A 4 -1.04 -41.50 10.59
C VAL A 4 -1.24 -40.39 9.57
N GLU A 5 -2.50 -40.09 9.28
CA GLU A 5 -2.88 -38.86 8.58
C GLU A 5 -2.53 -37.67 9.46
N TYR A 6 -1.67 -36.79 8.95
CA TYR A 6 -1.37 -35.51 9.58
C TYR A 6 -2.44 -34.53 9.11
N GLU A 7 -3.48 -34.37 9.93
CA GLU A 7 -4.46 -33.28 9.77
C GLU A 7 -3.76 -31.94 9.96
N MET A 8 -3.60 -31.19 8.87
CA MET A 8 -3.35 -29.76 8.96
C MET A 8 -4.62 -29.09 9.46
N LYS A 9 -4.59 -28.63 10.71
CA LYS A 9 -5.59 -27.72 11.24
C LYS A 9 -5.51 -26.41 10.46
N ASP A 10 -6.56 -26.16 9.70
CA ASP A 10 -6.90 -24.87 9.11
C ASP A 10 -7.20 -23.89 10.26
N ASP A 11 -6.18 -23.17 10.70
CA ASP A 11 -6.31 -22.21 11.78
C ASP A 11 -6.68 -20.85 11.19
N THR A 12 -7.99 -20.60 11.23
CA THR A 12 -8.68 -19.31 11.14
C THR A 12 -8.25 -18.34 10.02
N SER A 13 -8.95 -18.46 8.89
CA SER A 13 -9.20 -17.37 7.95
C SER A 13 -9.72 -16.13 8.70
N THR A 14 -8.90 -15.10 8.86
CA THR A 14 -9.40 -13.73 8.94
C THR A 14 -9.55 -13.22 7.53
N ASP A 15 -10.68 -13.54 6.91
CA ASP A 15 -11.15 -12.85 5.71
C ASP A 15 -11.27 -11.35 6.04
N LEU A 16 -10.44 -10.53 5.41
CA LEU A 16 -10.37 -9.07 5.57
C LEU A 16 -11.57 -8.34 4.95
N GLU A 17 -12.77 -8.95 4.96
CA GLU A 17 -14.01 -8.36 4.41
C GLU A 17 -14.57 -7.21 5.27
N THR A 18 -13.88 -6.82 6.34
CA THR A 18 -14.26 -5.66 7.17
C THR A 18 -13.38 -4.47 6.80
N SER A 19 -14.00 -3.29 6.69
CA SER A 19 -13.31 -1.99 6.62
C SER A 19 -12.03 -2.01 7.46
N VAL A 20 -10.87 -1.82 6.83
CA VAL A 20 -9.54 -1.86 7.48
C VAL A 20 -9.46 -0.85 8.63
N LEU A 21 -10.27 0.21 8.57
CA LEU A 21 -10.37 1.25 9.59
C LEU A 21 -11.68 1.14 10.38
N SER A 22 -11.61 1.42 11.68
CA SER A 22 -12.79 1.53 12.53
C SER A 22 -13.59 2.81 12.27
N ASP A 23 -14.89 2.80 12.56
CA ASP A 23 -15.78 3.97 12.38
C ASP A 23 -15.30 5.20 13.18
N GLU A 24 -14.72 4.98 14.36
CA GLU A 24 -14.16 6.06 15.19
C GLU A 24 -12.95 6.72 14.54
N THR A 25 -12.09 5.90 13.93
CA THR A 25 -10.93 6.39 13.16
C THR A 25 -11.40 7.19 11.95
N VAL A 26 -12.39 6.70 11.20
CA VAL A 26 -12.95 7.42 10.05
C VAL A 26 -13.53 8.79 10.47
N LYS A 27 -14.31 8.84 11.55
CA LYS A 27 -14.85 10.11 12.09
C LYS A 27 -13.74 11.09 12.47
N THR A 28 -12.67 10.58 13.08
CA THR A 28 -11.52 11.40 13.46
C THR A 28 -10.80 11.96 12.24
N ILE A 29 -10.61 11.14 11.20
CA ILE A 29 -10.00 11.56 9.94
C ILE A 29 -10.84 12.66 9.26
N GLU A 30 -12.16 12.48 9.15
CA GLU A 30 -13.05 13.47 8.53
C GLU A 30 -13.03 14.83 9.26
N LYS A 31 -12.88 14.82 10.59
CA LYS A 31 -12.70 16.07 11.36
C LYS A 31 -11.42 16.80 11.00
N HIS A 32 -10.33 16.07 10.76
CA HIS A 32 -9.03 16.67 10.42
C HIS A 32 -8.88 17.05 8.95
N LYS A 33 -9.73 16.51 8.07
CA LYS A 33 -9.73 16.81 6.63
C LYS A 33 -9.87 18.31 6.30
N THR A 34 -10.55 19.07 7.15
CA THR A 34 -10.84 20.51 6.94
C THR A 34 -10.00 21.45 7.80
N SER A 35 -9.25 20.93 8.78
CA SER A 35 -8.47 21.72 9.74
C SER A 35 -6.98 21.33 9.78
N GLY A 36 -6.60 20.28 9.06
CA GLY A 36 -5.22 19.80 9.01
C GLY A 36 -4.31 20.66 8.14
N ILE A 37 -3.01 20.37 8.21
CA ILE A 37 -2.02 20.93 7.29
C ILE A 37 -2.18 20.18 5.97
N PRO A 38 -2.51 20.86 4.85
CA PRO A 38 -2.75 20.20 3.58
C PRO A 38 -1.47 19.58 3.03
N LEU A 39 -1.61 18.42 2.38
CA LEU A 39 -0.58 17.86 1.51
C LEU A 39 -0.63 18.57 0.15
N GLN A 40 0.48 18.56 -0.58
CA GLN A 40 0.55 19.14 -1.92
C GLN A 40 -0.35 18.40 -2.91
N SER A 41 -0.37 17.07 -2.83
CA SER A 41 -1.24 16.17 -3.59
C SER A 41 -2.03 15.29 -2.64
N SER A 42 -3.19 14.82 -3.10
CA SER A 42 -3.90 13.75 -2.38
C SER A 42 -3.24 12.41 -2.65
N TRP A 43 -3.38 11.45 -1.73
CA TRP A 43 -2.77 10.14 -1.85
C TRP A 43 -3.74 9.06 -1.34
N THR A 44 -3.90 7.96 -2.07
CA THR A 44 -4.77 6.86 -1.70
C THR A 44 -3.97 5.63 -1.31
N PHE A 45 -4.28 5.11 -0.13
CA PHE A 45 -3.80 3.80 0.32
C PHE A 45 -4.67 2.70 -0.27
N TRP A 46 -4.00 1.69 -0.83
CA TRP A 46 -4.62 0.48 -1.36
C TRP A 46 -3.94 -0.76 -0.76
N LEU A 47 -4.69 -1.85 -0.65
CA LEU A 47 -4.20 -3.18 -0.29
C LEU A 47 -4.50 -4.15 -1.43
N ASP A 48 -3.48 -4.90 -1.84
CA ASP A 48 -3.63 -6.04 -2.75
C ASP A 48 -3.27 -7.36 -2.04
N LYS A 49 -3.81 -8.46 -2.55
CA LYS A 49 -3.31 -9.82 -2.33
C LYS A 49 -2.86 -10.41 -3.66
N ALA A 50 -1.58 -10.76 -3.79
CA ALA A 50 -1.05 -11.40 -4.98
C ALA A 50 -1.58 -12.84 -5.11
N ILE A 51 -2.44 -13.05 -6.11
CA ILE A 51 -3.01 -14.33 -6.49
C ILE A 51 -2.39 -14.74 -7.84
N SER A 52 -1.97 -16.00 -7.96
CA SER A 52 -1.31 -16.48 -9.18
C SER A 52 -2.34 -16.78 -10.27
N GLY A 53 -2.08 -16.30 -11.49
CA GLY A 53 -2.95 -16.56 -12.65
C GLY A 53 -4.15 -15.61 -12.80
N THR A 54 -4.22 -14.57 -11.98
CA THR A 54 -5.29 -13.56 -11.97
C THR A 54 -5.23 -12.66 -13.21
N THR A 55 -6.38 -12.34 -13.79
CA THR A 55 -6.47 -11.37 -14.90
C THR A 55 -6.32 -9.92 -14.40
N VAL A 56 -6.19 -8.96 -15.32
CA VAL A 56 -6.11 -7.53 -14.95
C VAL A 56 -7.40 -7.07 -14.27
N GLU A 57 -8.55 -7.51 -14.79
CA GLU A 57 -9.87 -7.20 -14.24
C GLU A 57 -10.03 -7.76 -12.83
N GLU A 58 -9.70 -9.03 -12.63
CA GLU A 58 -9.75 -9.67 -11.32
C GLU A 58 -8.77 -9.00 -10.34
N TYR A 59 -7.59 -8.58 -10.79
CA TYR A 59 -6.65 -7.85 -9.93
C TYR A 59 -7.22 -6.49 -9.50
N LYS A 60 -7.87 -5.77 -10.42
CA LYS A 60 -8.54 -4.50 -10.11
C LYS A 60 -9.71 -4.68 -9.13
N GLU A 61 -10.47 -5.77 -9.25
CA GLU A 61 -11.57 -6.11 -8.33
C GLU A 61 -11.06 -6.50 -6.94
N ASN A 62 -9.91 -7.17 -6.86
CA ASN A 62 -9.29 -7.56 -5.59
C ASN A 62 -8.57 -6.39 -4.88
N LEU A 63 -8.44 -5.25 -5.55
CA LEU A 63 -7.77 -4.08 -5.01
C LEU A 63 -8.66 -3.38 -3.98
N THR A 64 -8.26 -3.42 -2.72
CA THR A 64 -9.06 -2.86 -1.63
C THR A 64 -8.61 -1.43 -1.34
N LYS A 65 -9.50 -0.45 -1.57
CA LYS A 65 -9.26 0.94 -1.15
C LYS A 65 -9.32 1.03 0.37
N ILE A 66 -8.26 1.52 1.00
CA ILE A 66 -8.24 1.76 2.44
C ILE A 66 -8.81 3.15 2.71
N TYR A 67 -8.13 4.19 2.22
CA TYR A 67 -8.54 5.57 2.42
C TYR A 67 -7.74 6.54 1.54
N THR A 68 -8.32 7.70 1.22
CA THR A 68 -7.65 8.80 0.50
C THR A 68 -7.33 9.95 1.46
N VAL A 69 -6.05 10.26 1.62
CA VAL A 69 -5.54 11.30 2.52
C VAL A 69 -5.14 12.55 1.73
N ASN A 70 -5.38 13.72 2.31
CA ASN A 70 -5.08 15.04 1.72
C ASN A 70 -4.50 16.02 2.74
N THR A 71 -4.27 15.58 3.98
CA THR A 71 -3.62 16.36 5.04
C THR A 71 -2.61 15.48 5.76
N VAL A 72 -1.60 16.10 6.39
CA VAL A 72 -0.60 15.39 7.21
C VAL A 72 -1.27 14.61 8.34
N GLN A 73 -2.31 15.17 8.95
CA GLN A 73 -3.08 14.55 10.03
C GLN A 73 -3.87 13.34 9.54
N SER A 74 -4.54 13.43 8.38
CA SER A 74 -5.26 12.29 7.83
C SER A 74 -4.31 11.17 7.40
N PHE A 75 -3.12 11.49 6.90
CA PHE A 75 -2.06 10.51 6.67
C PHE A 75 -1.70 9.74 7.94
N TRP A 76 -1.32 10.44 9.02
CA TRP A 76 -0.92 9.76 10.27
C TRP A 76 -2.06 9.00 10.92
N ALA A 77 -3.29 9.51 10.83
CA ALA A 77 -4.47 8.82 11.32
C ALA A 77 -4.72 7.49 10.59
N VAL A 78 -4.54 7.45 9.25
CA VAL A 78 -4.65 6.20 8.50
C VAL A 78 -3.45 5.29 8.78
N PHE A 79 -2.23 5.80 8.62
CA PHE A 79 -0.99 5.02 8.73
C PHE A 79 -0.82 4.34 10.11
N ASN A 80 -1.24 4.99 11.19
CA ASN A 80 -1.14 4.43 12.54
C ASN A 80 -2.27 3.44 12.88
N ASN A 81 -3.33 3.38 12.07
CA ASN A 81 -4.49 2.51 12.32
C ASN A 81 -4.59 1.33 11.34
N ILE A 82 -3.69 1.24 10.35
CA ILE A 82 -3.52 0.05 9.53
C ILE A 82 -2.41 -0.85 10.09
N PRO A 83 -2.43 -2.17 9.83
CA PRO A 83 -1.31 -3.04 10.18
C PRO A 83 0.02 -2.53 9.64
N ASN A 84 1.08 -2.69 10.44
CA ASN A 84 2.42 -2.39 9.98
C ASN A 84 2.78 -3.26 8.78
N ALA A 85 3.50 -2.71 7.79
CA ALA A 85 3.92 -3.49 6.61
C ALA A 85 4.67 -4.78 6.98
N SER A 86 5.47 -4.78 8.05
CA SER A 86 6.18 -5.99 8.52
C SER A 86 5.26 -7.06 9.15
N ALA A 87 4.06 -6.66 9.58
CA ALA A 87 3.05 -7.54 10.19
C ALA A 87 2.00 -8.05 9.18
N VAL A 88 2.04 -7.57 7.94
CA VAL A 88 1.15 -8.02 6.87
C VAL A 88 1.56 -9.41 6.39
N GLN A 89 0.59 -10.24 6.03
CA GLN A 89 0.82 -11.59 5.55
C GLN A 89 1.60 -11.62 4.23
N VAL A 90 2.38 -12.68 4.02
CA VAL A 90 3.09 -12.90 2.75
C VAL A 90 2.09 -12.91 1.58
N ARG A 91 2.52 -12.38 0.44
CA ARG A 91 1.75 -12.15 -0.80
C ARG A 91 0.89 -10.90 -0.82
N TYR A 92 0.68 -10.22 0.30
CA TYR A 92 0.01 -8.93 0.26
C TYR A 92 0.97 -7.79 -0.13
N SER A 93 0.40 -6.73 -0.68
CA SER A 93 1.12 -5.47 -0.92
C SER A 93 0.31 -4.27 -0.46
N TYR A 94 0.99 -3.28 0.12
CA TYR A 94 0.43 -1.94 0.27
C TYR A 94 0.88 -1.07 -0.88
N HIS A 95 -0.04 -0.24 -1.36
CA HIS A 95 0.26 0.83 -2.31
C HIS A 95 -0.17 2.17 -1.73
N LEU A 96 0.65 3.19 -1.96
CA LEU A 96 0.29 4.59 -1.77
C LEU A 96 0.37 5.27 -3.13
N MET A 97 -0.78 5.55 -3.72
CA MET A 97 -0.90 6.10 -5.09
C MET A 97 -1.29 7.56 -5.03
N ARG A 98 -0.74 8.39 -5.91
CA ARG A 98 -1.14 9.79 -6.04
C ARG A 98 -2.60 9.88 -6.50
N ASP A 99 -3.34 10.78 -5.88
CA ASP A 99 -4.79 10.96 -6.05
C ASP A 99 -5.55 9.64 -5.88
N GLU A 100 -6.47 9.33 -6.81
CA GLU A 100 -7.21 8.07 -6.83
C GLU A 100 -6.70 7.12 -7.93
N ARG A 101 -5.42 7.23 -8.31
CA ARG A 101 -4.81 6.36 -9.33
C ARG A 101 -4.74 4.92 -8.81
N TYR A 102 -4.89 3.97 -9.74
CA TYR A 102 -4.69 2.55 -9.48
C TYR A 102 -3.22 2.16 -9.68
N PRO A 103 -2.68 1.21 -8.89
CA PRO A 103 -1.35 0.64 -9.08
C PRO A 103 -1.31 -0.37 -10.26
N LEU A 104 -1.80 0.03 -11.43
CA LEU A 104 -1.92 -0.79 -12.64
C LEU A 104 -1.04 -0.21 -13.75
N TRP A 105 -0.23 -1.02 -14.43
CA TRP A 105 0.60 -0.52 -15.53
C TRP A 105 -0.24 -0.24 -16.79
N GLU A 106 -1.43 -0.83 -16.88
CA GLU A 106 -2.38 -0.67 -17.97
C GLU A 106 -3.11 0.68 -17.94
N GLU A 107 -3.12 1.37 -16.79
CA GLU A 107 -3.74 2.69 -16.69
C GLU A 107 -2.95 3.69 -17.56
N PRO A 108 -3.62 4.49 -18.42
CA PRO A 108 -2.94 5.37 -19.38
C PRO A 108 -1.87 6.28 -18.78
N ILE A 109 -2.05 6.67 -17.52
CA ILE A 109 -1.13 7.55 -16.78
C ILE A 109 0.19 6.85 -16.39
N ASN A 110 0.17 5.52 -16.22
CA ASN A 110 1.33 4.73 -15.82
C ASN A 110 2.04 4.07 -17.02
N GLN A 111 1.44 4.06 -18.22
CA GLN A 111 1.93 3.31 -19.39
C GLN A 111 3.29 3.79 -19.93
N ASN A 112 3.58 5.09 -19.81
CA ASN A 112 4.82 5.70 -20.29
C ASN A 112 5.86 5.90 -19.17
N GLY A 113 5.59 5.31 -18.00
CA GLY A 113 6.35 5.47 -16.79
C GLY A 113 7.43 4.44 -16.59
N GLY A 114 7.90 4.34 -15.35
CA GLY A 114 8.95 3.42 -14.93
C GLY A 114 8.72 2.86 -13.55
N THR A 115 9.53 1.89 -13.14
CA THR A 115 9.51 1.41 -11.77
C THR A 115 10.91 1.10 -11.26
N TRP A 116 11.31 1.83 -10.23
CA TRP A 116 12.46 1.48 -9.42
C TRP A 116 12.09 0.40 -8.41
N ARG A 117 12.96 -0.60 -8.25
CA ARG A 117 12.72 -1.74 -7.38
C ARG A 117 13.91 -1.96 -6.44
N LEU A 118 13.63 -1.99 -5.15
CA LEU A 118 14.59 -2.27 -4.08
C LEU A 118 14.14 -3.51 -3.31
N LYS A 119 15.04 -4.47 -3.15
CA LYS A 119 14.82 -5.58 -2.20
C LYS A 119 15.30 -5.14 -0.83
N CYS A 120 14.51 -5.43 0.20
CA CYS A 120 14.90 -5.18 1.58
C CYS A 120 14.77 -6.44 2.44
N HIS A 121 15.63 -6.51 3.46
CA HIS A 121 15.50 -7.52 4.50
C HIS A 121 14.23 -7.27 5.31
N LYS A 122 13.58 -8.34 5.76
CA LYS A 122 12.32 -8.28 6.52
C LYS A 122 12.41 -7.44 7.79
N SER A 123 13.59 -7.37 8.41
CA SER A 123 13.86 -6.53 9.59
C SER A 123 13.81 -5.03 9.29
N ASP A 124 14.01 -4.63 8.03
CA ASP A 124 14.07 -3.23 7.61
C ASP A 124 12.78 -2.76 6.93
N THR A 125 11.85 -3.66 6.62
CA THR A 125 10.62 -3.39 5.85
C THR A 125 9.82 -2.24 6.43
N GLU A 126 9.56 -2.25 7.74
CA GLU A 126 8.81 -1.19 8.41
C GLU A 126 9.47 0.18 8.25
N LYS A 127 10.78 0.24 8.54
CA LYS A 127 11.54 1.48 8.49
C LYS A 127 11.59 2.03 7.07
N ILE A 128 11.96 1.19 6.11
CA ILE A 128 12.07 1.60 4.70
C ILE A 128 10.69 2.03 4.18
N TRP A 129 9.64 1.27 4.45
CA TRP A 129 8.30 1.63 3.99
C TRP A 129 7.87 2.99 4.53
N LYS A 130 8.06 3.23 5.84
CA LYS A 130 7.76 4.51 6.48
C LYS A 130 8.52 5.68 5.84
N GLU A 131 9.82 5.55 5.64
CA GLU A 131 10.62 6.62 5.01
C GLU A 131 10.18 6.88 3.57
N ILE A 132 9.86 5.84 2.80
CA ILE A 132 9.43 5.97 1.41
C ILE A 132 8.06 6.65 1.29
N VAL A 133 7.08 6.28 2.12
CA VAL A 133 5.77 6.97 2.09
C VAL A 133 5.87 8.42 2.55
N LEU A 134 6.73 8.72 3.54
CA LEU A 134 6.97 10.09 3.99
C LEU A 134 7.64 10.94 2.92
N ALA A 135 8.63 10.38 2.22
CA ALA A 135 9.26 11.03 1.07
C ALA A 135 8.26 11.28 -0.07
N ALA A 136 7.33 10.35 -0.31
CA ALA A 136 6.28 10.50 -1.33
C ALA A 136 5.31 11.63 -0.98
N ILE A 137 4.65 11.59 0.18
CA ILE A 137 3.67 12.64 0.56
C ILE A 137 4.33 13.99 0.82
N GLY A 138 5.64 13.99 1.13
CA GLY A 138 6.46 15.17 1.32
C GLY A 138 7.03 15.74 0.04
N GLU A 139 6.69 15.17 -1.13
CA GLU A 139 7.13 15.64 -2.45
C GLU A 139 8.66 15.66 -2.62
N GLN A 140 9.38 14.82 -1.87
CA GLN A 140 10.86 14.82 -1.85
C GLN A 140 11.49 14.19 -3.09
N PHE A 141 10.72 13.40 -3.84
CA PHE A 141 11.21 12.78 -5.07
C PHE A 141 11.23 13.73 -6.26
N THR A 142 10.58 14.89 -6.20
CA THR A 142 10.48 15.85 -7.30
C THR A 142 11.85 16.29 -7.82
N ASP A 143 12.84 16.46 -6.93
CA ASP A 143 14.21 16.83 -7.30
C ASP A 143 15.05 15.65 -7.85
N CYS A 144 14.55 14.42 -7.70
CA CYS A 144 15.23 13.19 -8.11
C CYS A 144 14.75 12.65 -9.47
N VAL A 145 13.62 13.16 -9.98
CA VAL A 145 13.03 12.78 -11.27
C VAL A 145 13.27 13.86 -12.32
N ALA A 146 13.04 13.55 -13.60
CA ALA A 146 13.13 14.56 -14.65
C ALA A 146 12.04 15.63 -14.47
N GLU A 147 12.26 16.85 -14.95
CA GLU A 147 11.30 17.97 -14.80
C GLU A 147 9.90 17.68 -15.40
N SER A 148 9.83 16.76 -16.37
CA SER A 148 8.59 16.32 -17.00
C SER A 148 8.01 15.03 -16.39
N ASP A 149 8.58 14.54 -15.28
CA ASP A 149 8.23 13.27 -14.66
C ASP A 149 7.74 13.48 -13.22
N GLU A 150 6.92 12.57 -12.72
CA GLU A 150 6.37 12.64 -11.36
C GLU A 150 6.23 11.26 -10.73
N VAL A 151 6.33 11.17 -9.40
CA VAL A 151 6.04 9.91 -8.72
C VAL A 151 4.53 9.66 -8.72
N CYS A 152 4.11 8.63 -9.45
CA CYS A 152 2.73 8.15 -9.50
C CYS A 152 2.34 7.37 -8.24
N GLY A 153 3.30 6.67 -7.61
CA GLY A 153 3.01 5.89 -6.42
C GLY A 153 4.19 5.09 -5.88
N VAL A 154 4.02 4.57 -4.68
CA VAL A 154 5.00 3.70 -4.02
C VAL A 154 4.31 2.44 -3.52
N THR A 155 5.02 1.32 -3.56
CA THR A 155 4.49 0.01 -3.18
C THR A 155 5.48 -0.70 -2.25
N VAL A 156 4.96 -1.39 -1.23
CA VAL A 156 5.71 -2.41 -0.50
C VAL A 156 4.98 -3.73 -0.64
N SER A 157 5.69 -4.76 -1.08
CA SER A 157 5.15 -6.08 -1.31
C SER A 157 5.83 -7.11 -0.42
N ILE A 158 5.04 -7.79 0.41
CA ILE A 158 5.54 -8.76 1.38
C ILE A 158 5.73 -10.10 0.67
N ARG A 159 6.93 -10.66 0.76
CA ARG A 159 7.32 -11.90 0.06
C ARG A 159 7.96 -12.88 1.02
N GLU A 160 8.22 -14.10 0.55
CA GLU A 160 8.71 -15.17 1.41
C GLU A 160 10.12 -14.89 1.98
N ARG A 161 11.03 -14.39 1.12
CA ARG A 161 12.45 -14.24 1.47
C ARG A 161 12.83 -12.81 1.82
N GLU A 162 12.61 -11.90 0.88
CA GLU A 162 12.95 -10.48 0.96
C GLU A 162 11.76 -9.69 0.46
N ASP A 163 11.40 -8.62 1.16
CA ASP A 163 10.30 -7.78 0.74
C ASP A 163 10.76 -6.85 -0.39
N LEU A 164 9.80 -6.45 -1.23
CA LEU A 164 10.07 -5.62 -2.40
C LEU A 164 9.45 -4.25 -2.20
N VAL A 165 10.26 -3.21 -2.31
CA VAL A 165 9.80 -1.82 -2.32
C VAL A 165 9.93 -1.29 -3.74
N GLN A 166 8.90 -0.58 -4.19
CA GLN A 166 8.83 -0.04 -5.54
C GLN A 166 8.45 1.44 -5.52
N VAL A 167 9.08 2.23 -6.37
CA VAL A 167 8.72 3.62 -6.66
C VAL A 167 8.37 3.70 -8.13
N MET A 168 7.16 4.15 -8.43
CA MET A 168 6.59 4.23 -9.78
C MET A 168 6.55 5.68 -10.19
N THR A 169 7.08 5.97 -11.38
CA THR A 169 6.90 7.24 -12.08
C THR A 169 6.01 7.03 -13.28
#